data_AF-A0A7Y3HB66-F1
#
_entry.id   AF-A0A7Y3HB66-F1
#
_cell.length_a   1.000
_cell.length_b   1.000
_cell.length_c   1.000
_cell.angle_alpha   90.00
_cell.angle_beta   90.00
_cell.angle_gamma   90.00
#
_symmetry.space_group_name_H-M   'P 1'
#
loop_
_entity.id
_entity.type
_entity.pdbx_description
1 polymer ?
#
loop_
_entity_poly.entity_id
_entity_poly.type
_entity_poly.pdbx_seq_one_letter_code
_entity_poly.pdbx_strand_id
1 'polypeptide(L)'
;IAMLALGGRLKQKERVSARLGDVLSHLYICSAMLARYESQGRPAADQPILAWAFHDSIYKMQVALGGVADNFPNRWLRGMLRFVLFPLGRFEREPGDRLSHKVAQLLLSPSETRERLTQGIYNTPGSGHAISMMEQALPDIIEAEPLERRLLKAQRAGKLDALGWDAQLEQALDQSLISGEEAALLRRTRKLTLDIISVDEFEADVLRLGQSDVREIMTSHAA
;
A
#
# COMPACT_ATOMS: atom_id res chain seq x y z
N ILE A 1 8.42 -35.76 2.94
CA ILE A 1 7.16 -36.41 3.38
C ILE A 1 6.07 -36.35 2.31
N ALA A 2 5.62 -35.18 1.85
CA ALA A 2 4.56 -35.10 0.83
C ALA A 2 4.92 -35.76 -0.52
N MET A 3 6.12 -35.47 -1.05
CA MET A 3 6.68 -36.15 -2.24
C MET A 3 6.82 -37.67 -2.04
N LEU A 4 7.16 -38.09 -0.82
CA LEU A 4 7.41 -39.50 -0.47
C LEU A 4 6.10 -40.28 -0.28
N ALA A 5 5.04 -39.63 0.21
CA ALA A 5 3.73 -40.23 0.48
C ALA A 5 2.74 -40.14 -0.69
N LEU A 6 2.82 -39.11 -1.53
CA LEU A 6 1.95 -38.95 -2.70
C LEU A 6 2.64 -39.29 -4.02
N GLY A 7 3.98 -39.25 -4.10
CA GLY A 7 4.72 -39.50 -5.35
C GLY A 7 4.16 -38.67 -6.51
N GLY A 8 3.90 -39.32 -7.65
CA GLY A 8 3.30 -38.69 -8.84
C GLY A 8 1.85 -38.20 -8.67
N ARG A 9 1.12 -38.63 -7.62
CA ARG A 9 -0.25 -38.16 -7.33
C ARG A 9 -0.25 -36.76 -6.69
N LEU A 10 0.91 -36.24 -6.31
CA LEU A 10 1.05 -34.86 -5.84
C LEU A 10 0.66 -33.87 -6.97
N LYS A 11 0.99 -34.20 -8.23
CA LYS A 11 0.61 -33.43 -9.41
C LYS A 11 -0.91 -33.41 -9.64
N GLN A 12 -1.64 -34.45 -9.22
CA GLN A 12 -3.11 -34.50 -9.27
C GLN A 12 -3.78 -33.76 -8.09
N LYS A 13 -3.04 -33.45 -7.02
CA LYS A 13 -3.52 -32.72 -5.85
C LYS A 13 -3.00 -31.28 -5.89
N GLU A 14 -3.39 -30.57 -6.95
CA GLU A 14 -2.93 -29.22 -7.29
C GLU A 14 -2.99 -28.25 -6.10
N ARG A 15 -4.07 -28.27 -5.31
CA ARG A 15 -4.21 -27.40 -4.13
C ARG A 15 -3.18 -27.65 -3.02
N VAL A 16 -2.75 -28.90 -2.83
CA VAL A 16 -1.73 -29.24 -1.81
C VAL A 16 -0.35 -28.85 -2.32
N SER A 17 -0.08 -29.10 -3.61
CA SER A 17 1.17 -28.69 -4.25
C SER A 17 1.31 -27.17 -4.28
N ALA A 18 0.24 -26.44 -4.60
CA ALA A 18 0.21 -24.98 -4.58
C ALA A 18 0.55 -24.42 -3.21
N ARG A 19 -0.09 -24.92 -2.14
CA ARG A 19 0.20 -24.48 -0.77
C ARG A 19 1.63 -24.77 -0.32
N LEU A 20 2.21 -25.90 -0.73
CA LEU A 20 3.63 -26.18 -0.48
C LEU A 20 4.54 -25.21 -1.25
N GLY A 21 4.15 -24.84 -2.48
CA GLY A 21 4.78 -23.78 -3.25
C GLY A 21 4.73 -22.44 -2.53
N ASP A 22 3.57 -22.04 -1.99
CA ASP A 22 3.41 -20.79 -1.23
C ASP A 22 4.36 -20.73 -0.03
N VAL A 23 4.52 -21.85 0.70
CA VAL A 23 5.45 -21.94 1.84
C VAL A 23 6.89 -21.70 1.39
N LEU A 24 7.31 -22.36 0.30
CA LEU A 24 8.67 -22.20 -0.24
C LEU A 24 8.90 -20.78 -0.76
N SER A 25 7.90 -20.18 -1.43
CA SER A 25 7.93 -18.80 -1.90
C SER A 25 8.13 -17.83 -0.73
N HIS A 26 7.35 -17.96 0.34
CA HIS A 26 7.49 -17.09 1.51
C HIS A 26 8.82 -17.30 2.24
N LEU A 27 9.33 -18.53 2.31
CA LEU A 27 10.65 -18.80 2.89
C LEU A 27 11.77 -18.13 2.07
N TYR A 28 11.67 -18.20 0.74
CA TYR A 28 12.60 -17.51 -0.16
C TYR A 28 12.51 -16.00 0.01
N ILE A 29 11.30 -15.42 0.03
CA ILE A 29 11.06 -13.99 0.24
C ILE A 29 11.65 -13.54 1.59
N CYS A 30 11.41 -14.29 2.67
CA CYS A 30 11.99 -14.01 3.99
C CYS A 30 13.52 -14.00 3.95
N SER A 31 14.11 -14.98 3.26
CA SER A 31 15.56 -15.09 3.11
C SER A 31 16.13 -13.92 2.32
N ALA A 32 15.46 -13.50 1.24
CA ALA A 32 15.84 -12.36 0.43
C ALA A 32 15.70 -11.03 1.19
N MET A 33 14.64 -10.87 1.99
CA MET A 33 14.46 -9.71 2.87
C MET A 33 15.61 -9.57 3.87
N LEU A 34 16.01 -10.67 4.53
CA LEU A 34 17.13 -10.68 5.45
C LEU A 34 18.46 -10.41 4.74
N ALA A 35 18.69 -11.01 3.57
CA ALA A 35 19.89 -10.79 2.79
C ALA A 35 20.03 -9.32 2.34
N ARG A 36 18.93 -8.70 1.89
CA ARG A 36 18.88 -7.27 1.55
C ARG A 36 19.12 -6.38 2.76
N TYR A 37 18.52 -6.71 3.90
CA TYR A 37 18.70 -5.94 5.14
C TYR A 37 20.15 -5.99 5.62
N GLU A 38 20.79 -7.15 5.52
CA GLU A 38 22.21 -7.32 5.83
C GLU A 38 23.10 -6.53 4.88
N SER A 39 22.86 -6.61 3.56
CA SER A 39 23.68 -5.93 2.55
C SER A 39 23.59 -4.41 2.63
N GLN A 40 22.49 -3.87 3.17
CA GLN A 40 22.29 -2.44 3.42
C GLN A 40 22.87 -1.98 4.77
N GLY A 41 23.53 -2.85 5.53
CA GLY A 41 24.17 -2.49 6.80
C GLY A 41 23.22 -2.42 7.99
N ARG A 42 22.09 -3.14 7.95
CA ARG A 42 21.07 -3.21 9.02
C ARG A 42 20.56 -1.83 9.47
N PRO A 43 19.99 -1.01 8.56
CA PRO A 43 19.47 0.29 8.92
C PRO A 43 18.36 0.17 9.98
N ALA A 44 18.50 0.91 11.09
CA ALA A 44 17.52 0.87 12.18
C ALA A 44 16.13 1.37 11.74
N ALA A 45 16.09 2.32 10.79
CA ALA A 45 14.86 2.89 10.25
C ALA A 45 13.99 1.85 9.51
N ASP A 46 14.59 0.81 8.93
CA ASP A 46 13.86 -0.21 8.14
C ASP A 46 13.39 -1.38 9.01
N GLN A 47 13.83 -1.46 10.27
CA GLN A 47 13.48 -2.52 11.19
C GLN A 47 11.96 -2.71 11.36
N PRO A 48 11.12 -1.65 11.48
CA PRO A 48 9.67 -1.83 11.61
C PRO A 48 9.03 -2.45 10.36
N ILE A 49 9.50 -2.06 9.17
CA ILE A 49 8.99 -2.58 7.90
C ILE A 49 9.41 -4.04 7.72
N LEU A 50 10.68 -4.35 8.00
CA LEU A 50 11.19 -5.72 7.96
C LEU A 50 10.42 -6.62 8.93
N ALA A 51 10.27 -6.21 10.18
CA ALA A 51 9.55 -6.99 11.19
C ALA A 51 8.11 -7.26 10.75
N TRP A 52 7.41 -6.25 10.23
CA TRP A 52 6.04 -6.40 9.75
C TRP A 52 5.95 -7.41 8.60
N ALA A 53 6.80 -7.26 7.58
CA ALA A 53 6.81 -8.14 6.41
C ALA A 53 7.20 -9.58 6.75
N PHE A 54 8.08 -9.76 7.75
CA PHE A 54 8.50 -11.08 8.22
C PHE A 54 7.38 -11.77 9.00
N HIS A 55 6.69 -11.07 9.91
CA HIS A 55 5.53 -11.61 10.61
C HIS A 55 4.39 -12.00 9.65
N ASP A 56 4.08 -11.15 8.68
CA ASP A 56 3.09 -11.45 7.64
C ASP A 56 3.49 -12.71 6.83
N SER A 57 4.76 -12.83 6.44
CA SER A 57 5.24 -13.99 5.69
C SER A 57 5.21 -15.28 6.53
N ILE A 58 5.61 -15.24 7.80
CA ILE A 58 5.53 -16.41 8.70
C ILE A 58 4.07 -16.81 8.91
N TYR A 59 3.18 -15.85 9.12
CA TYR A 59 1.76 -16.14 9.27
C TYR A 59 1.19 -16.82 8.02
N LYS A 60 1.49 -16.32 6.82
CA LYS A 60 1.09 -16.95 5.55
C LYS A 60 1.67 -18.34 5.38
N MET A 61 2.94 -18.56 5.75
CA MET A 61 3.55 -19.90 5.78
C MET A 61 2.81 -20.84 6.72
N GLN A 62 2.47 -20.38 7.93
CA GLN A 62 1.72 -21.16 8.92
C GLN A 62 0.34 -21.55 8.39
N VAL A 63 -0.39 -20.60 7.77
CA VAL A 63 -1.72 -20.84 7.19
C VAL A 63 -1.63 -21.86 6.05
N ALA A 64 -0.65 -21.72 5.15
CA ALA A 64 -0.44 -22.65 4.04
C ALA A 64 -0.05 -24.06 4.54
N LEU A 65 0.90 -24.17 5.47
CA LEU A 65 1.28 -25.45 6.11
C LEU A 65 0.10 -26.09 6.85
N GLY A 66 -0.69 -25.29 7.56
CA GLY A 66 -1.91 -25.71 8.21
C GLY A 66 -2.90 -26.31 7.22
N GLY A 67 -3.11 -25.61 6.10
CA GLY A 67 -3.94 -26.08 5.00
C GLY A 67 -3.45 -27.39 4.39
N VAL A 68 -2.12 -27.60 4.27
CA VAL A 68 -1.52 -28.86 3.79
C VAL A 68 -1.81 -30.00 4.77
N ALA A 69 -1.60 -29.78 6.06
CA ALA A 69 -1.85 -30.79 7.09
C ALA A 69 -3.34 -31.19 7.12
N ASP A 70 -4.25 -30.21 7.20
CA ASP A 70 -5.68 -30.44 7.37
C ASP A 70 -6.32 -31.16 6.16
N ASN A 71 -5.81 -30.89 4.95
CA ASN A 71 -6.36 -31.43 3.71
C ASN A 71 -5.58 -32.64 3.18
N PHE A 72 -4.67 -33.21 3.98
CA PHE A 72 -3.94 -34.40 3.58
C PHE A 72 -4.89 -35.60 3.41
N PRO A 73 -4.79 -36.38 2.32
CA PRO A 73 -5.77 -37.42 1.98
C PRO A 73 -5.79 -38.59 2.97
N ASN A 74 -4.64 -38.93 3.56
CA ASN A 74 -4.55 -40.00 4.54
C ASN A 74 -4.73 -39.45 5.96
N ARG A 75 -5.75 -39.94 6.68
CA ARG A 75 -6.11 -39.52 8.06
C ARG A 75 -4.99 -39.75 9.07
N TRP A 76 -4.23 -40.84 8.94
CA TRP A 76 -3.07 -41.11 9.80
C TRP A 76 -1.94 -40.12 9.55
N LEU A 77 -1.58 -39.91 8.27
CA LEU A 77 -0.55 -38.91 7.93
C LEU A 77 -0.99 -37.50 8.29
N ARG A 78 -2.27 -37.16 8.24
CA ARG A 78 -2.79 -35.88 8.73
C ARG A 78 -2.46 -35.66 10.20
N GLY A 79 -2.75 -36.63 11.06
CA GLY A 79 -2.43 -36.55 12.50
C GLY A 79 -0.93 -36.41 12.74
N MET A 80 -0.12 -37.20 12.03
CA MET A 80 1.34 -37.12 12.07
C MET A 80 1.87 -35.76 11.59
N LEU A 81 1.41 -35.25 10.45
CA LEU A 81 1.83 -33.94 9.93
C LEU A 81 1.46 -32.82 10.89
N ARG A 82 0.26 -32.87 11.48
CA ARG A 82 -0.17 -31.88 12.48
C ARG A 82 0.73 -31.91 13.70
N PHE A 83 1.08 -33.09 14.20
CA PHE A 83 1.98 -33.24 15.34
C PHE A 83 3.41 -32.78 15.04
N VAL A 84 3.94 -33.08 13.85
CA VAL A 84 5.30 -32.70 13.46
C VAL A 84 5.41 -31.19 13.17
N LEU A 85 4.44 -30.62 12.45
CA LEU A 85 4.47 -29.21 12.05
C LEU A 85 4.01 -28.27 13.16
N PHE A 86 3.02 -28.68 13.95
CA PHE A 86 2.37 -27.86 14.98
C PHE A 86 2.19 -28.66 16.27
N PRO A 87 3.29 -29.12 16.92
CA PRO A 87 3.21 -29.96 18.12
C PRO A 87 2.43 -29.28 19.26
N LEU A 88 2.61 -27.97 19.39
CA LEU A 88 1.96 -27.15 20.40
C LEU A 88 0.76 -26.37 19.83
N GLY A 89 0.50 -26.45 18.52
CA GLY A 89 -0.53 -25.66 17.82
C GLY A 89 0.04 -24.57 16.91
N ARG A 90 -0.86 -23.73 16.37
CA ARG A 90 -0.54 -22.58 15.49
C ARG A 90 -0.49 -21.32 16.34
N PHE A 91 0.71 -20.78 16.57
CA PHE A 91 0.92 -19.62 17.46
C PHE A 91 1.17 -18.32 16.72
N GLU A 92 1.61 -18.37 15.46
CA GLU A 92 1.87 -17.13 14.73
C GLU A 92 0.57 -16.38 14.54
N ARG A 93 0.60 -15.09 14.87
CA ARG A 93 -0.52 -14.17 14.71
C ARG A 93 -0.21 -13.22 13.56
N GLU A 94 -1.26 -12.63 13.01
CA GLU A 94 -1.11 -11.52 12.08
C GLU A 94 -0.32 -10.37 12.71
N PRO A 95 0.42 -9.58 11.89
CA PRO A 95 1.17 -8.46 12.38
C PRO A 95 0.25 -7.48 13.12
N GLY A 96 0.60 -7.15 14.36
CA GLY A 96 -0.27 -6.33 15.22
C GLY A 96 -0.44 -4.90 14.72
N ASP A 97 -1.60 -4.30 15.00
CA ASP A 97 -1.99 -2.96 14.55
C ASP A 97 -0.97 -1.87 14.87
N ARG A 98 -0.33 -1.95 16.05
CA ARG A 98 0.71 -1.00 16.46
C ARG A 98 1.91 -1.00 15.50
N LEU A 99 2.29 -2.17 15.00
CA LEU A 99 3.39 -2.30 14.04
C LEU A 99 2.93 -1.82 12.66
N SER A 100 1.72 -2.20 12.23
CA SER A 100 1.11 -1.73 10.99
C SER A 100 1.01 -0.19 10.95
N HIS A 101 0.63 0.44 12.06
CA HIS A 101 0.57 1.90 12.15
C HIS A 101 1.95 2.55 12.02
N LYS A 102 2.99 1.98 12.65
CA LYS A 102 4.37 2.48 12.49
C LYS A 102 4.85 2.37 11.04
N VAL A 103 4.57 1.26 10.37
CA VAL A 103 4.92 1.07 8.95
C VAL A 103 4.17 2.06 8.08
N ALA A 104 2.88 2.26 8.31
CA ALA A 104 2.08 3.24 7.58
C ALA A 104 2.64 4.66 7.74
N GLN A 105 3.01 5.07 8.95
CA GLN A 105 3.65 6.38 9.19
C GLN A 105 4.97 6.52 8.42
N LEU A 106 5.81 5.49 8.38
CA LEU A 106 7.08 5.52 7.63
C LEU A 106 6.87 5.69 6.11
N LEU A 107 5.79 5.14 5.56
CA LEU A 107 5.46 5.21 4.13
C LEU A 107 4.73 6.51 3.75
N LEU A 108 3.96 7.09 4.67
CA LEU A 108 3.20 8.33 4.47
C LEU A 108 4.04 9.59 4.70
N SER A 109 5.22 9.47 5.31
CA SER A 109 6.13 10.58 5.53
C SER A 109 7.41 10.44 4.68
N PRO A 110 8.01 11.57 4.24
CA PRO A 110 9.35 11.57 3.68
C PRO A 110 10.31 10.92 4.69
N SER A 111 10.88 9.78 4.31
CA SER A 111 11.79 9.02 5.14
C SER A 111 12.85 8.36 4.28
N GLU A 112 14.07 8.18 4.82
CA GLU A 112 15.12 7.48 4.08
C GLU A 112 14.70 6.04 3.70
N THR A 113 13.88 5.41 4.54
CA THR A 113 13.29 4.10 4.28
C THR A 113 12.44 4.12 3.02
N ARG A 114 11.62 5.16 2.85
CA ARG A 114 10.78 5.35 1.67
C ARG A 114 11.65 5.57 0.43
N GLU A 115 12.66 6.44 0.50
CA GLU A 115 13.60 6.67 -0.61
C GLU A 115 14.31 5.38 -1.05
N ARG A 116 14.74 4.54 -0.10
CA ARG A 116 15.33 3.22 -0.38
C ARG A 116 14.34 2.23 -1.00
N LEU A 117 13.05 2.32 -0.65
CA LEU A 117 12.01 1.46 -1.23
C LEU A 117 11.60 1.94 -2.62
N THR A 118 11.61 3.25 -2.87
CA THR A 118 11.28 3.85 -4.17
C THR A 118 12.47 3.93 -5.11
N GLN A 119 13.63 3.42 -4.71
CA GLN A 119 14.83 3.40 -5.55
C GLN A 119 14.55 2.62 -6.85
N GLY A 120 14.73 3.28 -7.99
CA GLY A 120 14.46 2.70 -9.31
C GLY A 120 13.02 2.88 -9.81
N ILE A 121 12.15 3.53 -9.02
CA ILE A 121 10.84 3.99 -9.51
C ILE A 121 11.03 5.25 -10.34
N TYR A 122 10.32 5.33 -11.46
CA TYR A 122 10.32 6.53 -12.31
C TYR A 122 9.51 7.65 -11.63
N ASN A 123 10.22 8.62 -11.07
CA ASN A 123 9.66 9.75 -10.33
C ASN A 123 10.14 11.11 -10.87
N THR A 124 10.53 11.18 -12.15
CA THR A 124 11.06 12.41 -12.75
C THR A 124 10.05 13.55 -12.63
N PRO A 125 10.43 14.71 -12.05
CA PRO A 125 9.54 15.86 -11.92
C PRO A 125 9.04 16.34 -13.28
N GLY A 126 7.77 16.73 -13.36
CA GLY A 126 7.15 17.26 -14.59
C GLY A 126 6.85 16.23 -15.68
N SER A 127 7.03 14.93 -15.42
CA SER A 127 6.80 13.86 -16.40
C SER A 127 5.32 13.52 -16.65
N GLY A 128 4.38 14.14 -15.92
CA GLY A 128 2.94 13.87 -16.02
C GLY A 128 2.51 12.51 -15.45
N HIS A 129 3.44 11.68 -14.97
CA HIS A 129 3.09 10.41 -14.33
C HIS A 129 2.52 10.63 -12.94
N ALA A 130 1.43 9.90 -12.62
CA ALA A 130 0.74 9.99 -11.34
C ALA A 130 1.66 9.86 -10.12
N ILE A 131 2.62 8.93 -10.16
CA ILE A 131 3.60 8.74 -9.07
C ILE A 131 4.44 10.00 -8.86
N SER A 132 4.95 10.61 -9.94
CA SER A 132 5.73 11.85 -9.86
C SER A 132 4.90 13.02 -9.32
N MET A 133 3.62 13.11 -9.71
CA MET A 133 2.70 14.12 -9.18
C MET A 133 2.45 13.93 -7.68
N MET A 134 2.25 12.68 -7.24
CA MET A 134 2.08 12.35 -5.82
C MET A 134 3.33 12.67 -4.99
N GLU A 135 4.53 12.37 -5.52
CA GLU A 135 5.80 12.72 -4.87
C GLU A 135 5.98 14.24 -4.72
N GLN A 136 5.62 15.00 -5.75
CA GLN A 136 5.70 16.46 -5.73
C GLN A 136 4.68 17.08 -4.77
N ALA A 137 3.49 16.50 -4.64
CA ALA A 137 2.43 17.02 -3.78
C ALA A 137 2.64 16.68 -2.28
N LEU A 138 3.42 15.64 -1.96
CA LEU A 138 3.56 15.15 -0.59
C LEU A 138 4.07 16.22 0.41
N PRO A 139 5.11 17.03 0.11
CA PRO A 139 5.55 18.10 1.01
C PRO A 139 4.45 19.15 1.26
N ASP A 140 3.76 19.60 0.21
CA ASP A 140 2.69 20.59 0.28
C ASP A 140 1.49 20.06 1.10
N ILE A 141 1.21 18.75 1.03
CA ILE A 141 0.16 18.09 1.84
C ILE A 141 0.55 18.05 3.32
N ILE A 142 1.80 17.74 3.63
CA ILE A 142 2.30 17.68 5.02
C ILE A 142 2.28 19.08 5.66
N GLU A 143 2.64 20.11 4.90
CA GLU A 143 2.58 21.50 5.37
C GLU A 143 1.13 21.99 5.53
N ALA A 144 0.21 21.56 4.66
CA ALA A 144 -1.21 21.91 4.73
C ALA A 144 -1.97 21.18 5.86
N GLU A 145 -1.57 19.97 6.26
CA GLU A 145 -2.26 19.16 7.28
C GLU A 145 -2.57 19.91 8.60
N PRO A 146 -1.61 20.61 9.26
CA PRO A 146 -1.91 21.36 10.47
C PRO A 146 -2.90 22.52 10.23
N LEU A 147 -2.87 23.13 9.04
CA LEU A 147 -3.79 24.21 8.66
C LEU A 147 -5.21 23.67 8.45
N GLU A 148 -5.37 22.55 7.75
CA GLU A 148 -6.65 21.89 7.60
C GLU A 148 -7.25 21.48 8.94
N ARG A 149 -6.43 20.93 9.85
CA ARG A 149 -6.86 20.61 11.22
C ARG A 149 -7.33 21.85 12.00
N ARG A 150 -6.68 23.01 11.82
CA ARG A 150 -7.10 24.29 12.41
C ARG A 150 -8.45 24.73 11.87
N LEU A 151 -8.65 24.68 10.55
CA LEU A 151 -9.92 25.03 9.90
C LEU A 151 -11.05 24.09 10.35
N LEU A 152 -10.80 22.79 10.41
CA LEU A 152 -11.78 21.80 10.82
C LEU A 152 -12.16 21.97 12.30
N LYS A 153 -11.22 22.38 13.16
CA LYS A 153 -11.51 22.76 14.55
C LYS A 153 -12.34 24.05 14.64
N ALA A 154 -12.07 25.04 13.80
CA ALA A 154 -12.84 26.29 13.74
C ALA A 154 -14.28 26.05 13.24
N GLN A 155 -14.45 25.19 12.24
CA GLN A 155 -15.75 24.75 11.75
C GLN A 155 -16.55 24.02 12.83
N ARG A 156 -15.93 23.07 13.54
CA ARG A 156 -16.59 22.37 14.68
C ARG A 156 -16.96 23.32 15.82
N ALA A 157 -16.24 24.43 15.98
CA ALA A 157 -16.54 25.46 16.96
C ALA A 157 -17.62 26.46 16.50
N GLY A 158 -18.21 26.27 15.32
CA GLY A 158 -19.23 27.17 14.76
C GLY A 158 -18.68 28.53 14.32
N LYS A 159 -17.36 28.64 14.08
CA LYS A 159 -16.75 29.89 13.57
C LYS A 159 -16.84 29.99 12.05
N LEU A 160 -16.92 28.84 11.36
CA LEU A 160 -17.04 28.75 9.91
C LEU A 160 -18.37 28.08 9.57
N ASP A 161 -19.28 28.85 8.98
CA ASP A 161 -20.63 28.42 8.62
C ASP A 161 -20.87 28.44 7.10
N ALA A 162 -19.88 28.89 6.31
CA ALA A 162 -19.98 28.94 4.86
C ALA A 162 -20.16 27.54 4.24
N LEU A 163 -20.96 27.50 3.17
CA LEU A 163 -21.19 26.31 2.35
C LEU A 163 -20.11 26.22 1.26
N GLY A 164 -19.32 25.15 1.29
CA GLY A 164 -18.27 24.90 0.32
C GLY A 164 -16.88 25.36 0.79
N TRP A 165 -15.85 24.71 0.25
CA TRP A 165 -14.48 24.86 0.73
C TRP A 165 -13.90 26.25 0.43
N ASP A 166 -14.11 26.79 -0.77
CA ASP A 166 -13.60 28.12 -1.14
C ASP A 166 -14.20 29.22 -0.26
N ALA A 167 -15.52 29.17 -0.02
CA ALA A 167 -16.21 30.13 0.84
C ALA A 167 -15.77 30.02 2.30
N GLN A 168 -15.49 28.81 2.81
CA GLN A 168 -14.92 28.62 4.14
C GLN A 168 -13.50 29.17 4.26
N LEU A 169 -12.72 29.09 3.18
CA LEU A 169 -11.35 29.62 3.16
C LEU A 169 -11.34 31.15 3.20
N GLU A 170 -12.21 31.81 2.42
CA GLU A 170 -12.38 33.27 2.49
C GLU A 170 -12.86 33.73 3.86
N GLN A 171 -13.85 33.03 4.44
CA GLN A 171 -14.32 33.34 5.79
C GLN A 171 -13.21 33.18 6.84
N ALA A 172 -12.32 32.20 6.66
CA ALA A 172 -11.17 32.00 7.55
C ALA A 172 -10.11 33.09 7.41
N LEU A 173 -9.91 33.64 6.20
CA LEU A 173 -9.06 34.80 5.96
C LEU A 173 -9.65 36.06 6.60
N ASP A 174 -10.95 36.32 6.40
CA ASP A 174 -11.66 37.47 6.98
C ASP A 174 -11.61 37.45 8.52
N GLN A 175 -11.75 36.27 9.11
CA GLN A 175 -11.64 36.07 10.56
C GLN A 175 -10.19 36.01 11.07
N SER A 176 -9.19 36.22 10.21
CA SER A 176 -7.76 36.13 10.54
C SER A 176 -7.37 34.80 11.21
N LEU A 177 -8.08 33.71 10.89
CA LEU A 177 -7.77 32.37 11.37
C LEU A 177 -6.57 31.76 10.65
N ILE A 178 -6.29 32.23 9.44
CA ILE A 178 -5.15 31.87 8.59
C ILE A 178 -4.58 33.11 7.90
N SER A 179 -3.30 33.06 7.49
CA SER A 179 -2.66 34.12 6.70
C SER A 179 -2.94 33.97 5.20
N GLY A 180 -2.68 35.03 4.42
CA GLY A 180 -2.78 34.97 2.96
C GLY A 180 -1.85 33.93 2.32
N GLU A 181 -0.66 33.73 2.90
CA GLU A 181 0.30 32.70 2.47
C GLU A 181 -0.22 31.29 2.79
N GLU A 182 -0.76 31.09 4.00
CA GLU A 182 -1.38 29.82 4.42
C GLU A 182 -2.58 29.46 3.51
N ALA A 183 -3.40 30.45 3.13
CA ALA A 183 -4.51 30.22 2.19
C ALA A 183 -4.02 29.90 0.77
N ALA A 184 -2.95 30.53 0.30
CA ALA A 184 -2.36 30.23 -1.00
C ALA A 184 -1.81 28.80 -1.05
N LEU A 185 -1.16 28.34 0.02
CA LEU A 185 -0.73 26.95 0.19
C LEU A 185 -1.93 26.00 0.11
N LEU A 186 -2.98 26.24 0.91
CA LEU A 186 -4.19 25.40 0.91
C LEU A 186 -4.86 25.30 -0.48
N ARG A 187 -4.95 26.41 -1.23
CA ARG A 187 -5.48 26.40 -2.61
C ARG A 187 -4.60 25.58 -3.55
N ARG A 188 -3.28 25.75 -3.47
CA ARG A 188 -2.32 24.98 -4.28
C ARG A 188 -2.41 23.49 -3.99
N THR A 189 -2.34 23.10 -2.72
CA THR A 189 -2.40 21.70 -2.27
C THR A 189 -3.71 21.05 -2.71
N ARG A 190 -4.84 21.75 -2.56
CA ARG A 190 -6.13 21.24 -3.01
C ARG A 190 -6.21 21.07 -4.51
N LYS A 191 -5.69 22.02 -5.30
CA LYS A 191 -5.62 21.89 -6.75
C LYS A 191 -4.82 20.65 -7.15
N LEU A 192 -3.61 20.50 -6.62
CA LEU A 192 -2.77 19.32 -6.89
C LEU A 192 -3.45 18.01 -6.49
N THR A 193 -4.14 18.00 -5.35
CA THR A 193 -4.87 16.82 -4.87
C THR A 193 -6.03 16.47 -5.80
N LEU A 194 -6.77 17.47 -6.28
CA LEU A 194 -7.85 17.27 -7.25
C LEU A 194 -7.30 16.75 -8.58
N ASP A 195 -6.20 17.30 -9.07
CA ASP A 195 -5.55 16.86 -10.31
C ASP A 195 -5.06 15.39 -10.21
N ILE A 196 -4.67 14.93 -9.02
CA ILE A 196 -4.25 13.53 -8.77
C ILE A 196 -5.45 12.59 -8.66
N ILE A 197 -6.54 13.02 -8.03
CA ILE A 197 -7.73 12.20 -7.78
C ILE A 197 -8.67 12.18 -8.98
N SER A 198 -8.64 13.21 -9.82
CA SER A 198 -9.46 13.30 -11.03
C SER A 198 -9.15 12.11 -11.93
N VAL A 199 -10.19 11.32 -12.20
CA VAL A 199 -10.16 10.26 -13.19
C VAL A 199 -10.49 10.88 -14.54
N ASP A 200 -9.93 10.34 -15.61
CA ASP A 200 -10.26 10.74 -16.98
C ASP A 200 -11.79 10.81 -17.17
N GLU A 201 -12.26 12.00 -17.50
CA GLU A 201 -13.66 12.24 -17.84
C GLU A 201 -13.85 11.85 -19.31
N PHE A 202 -14.51 10.73 -19.54
CA PHE A 202 -14.86 10.29 -20.88
C PHE A 202 -16.22 10.87 -21.26
N GLU A 203 -16.24 11.64 -22.35
CA GLU A 203 -17.49 12.07 -22.97
C GLU A 203 -18.38 10.86 -23.27
N ALA A 204 -19.69 11.00 -23.02
CA ALA A 204 -20.64 9.90 -23.16
C ALA A 204 -20.65 9.29 -24.57
N ASP A 205 -20.29 10.08 -25.58
CA ASP A 205 -20.17 9.65 -26.98
C ASP A 205 -18.98 8.71 -27.22
N VAL A 206 -17.88 8.85 -26.48
CA VAL A 206 -16.69 7.96 -26.55
C VAL A 206 -16.98 6.58 -25.94
N LEU A 207 -17.88 6.52 -24.96
CA LEU A 207 -18.29 5.28 -24.29
C LEU A 207 -19.36 4.49 -25.05
N ARG A 208 -19.93 5.06 -26.13
CA ARG A 208 -20.89 4.35 -27.00
C ARG A 208 -20.15 3.33 -27.86
N LEU A 209 -20.10 2.09 -27.39
CA LEU A 209 -19.71 0.92 -28.18
C LEU A 209 -20.61 0.81 -29.43
N GLY A 210 -20.07 1.15 -30.60
CA GLY A 210 -20.75 0.93 -31.89
C GLY A 210 -20.53 1.96 -32.99
N GLN A 211 -19.90 3.10 -32.72
CA GLN A 211 -19.52 4.05 -33.77
C GLN A 211 -18.00 4.10 -33.92
N SER A 212 -17.48 3.21 -34.75
CA SER A 212 -16.13 3.32 -35.26
C SER A 212 -16.06 4.43 -36.31
N ASP A 213 -15.85 5.67 -35.88
CA ASP A 213 -15.06 6.62 -36.68
C ASP A 213 -13.69 6.73 -36.03
N VAL A 214 -12.89 5.70 -36.28
CA VAL A 214 -11.45 5.69 -36.01
C VAL A 214 -10.80 6.65 -37.00
N ARG A 215 -10.70 7.94 -36.66
CA ARG A 215 -9.81 8.93 -37.29
C ARG A 215 -9.72 10.14 -36.36
N GLU A 216 -8.53 10.36 -35.78
CA GLU A 216 -8.15 11.50 -34.91
C GLU A 216 -8.21 11.32 -33.38
N ILE A 217 -7.61 10.28 -32.79
CA ILE A 217 -7.23 10.36 -31.35
C ILE A 217 -5.74 10.01 -31.09
N MET A 218 -4.91 9.79 -32.13
CA MET A 218 -3.50 9.45 -31.92
C MET A 218 -2.54 10.40 -32.63
N THR A 219 -2.44 11.64 -32.16
CA THR A 219 -1.18 12.43 -32.14
C THR A 219 -1.41 13.79 -31.45
N SER A 220 -1.45 13.83 -30.12
CA SER A 220 -1.18 15.09 -29.40
C SER A 220 -0.39 14.90 -28.09
N HIS A 221 0.14 13.70 -27.82
CA HIS A 221 0.98 13.43 -26.64
C HIS A 221 2.40 12.96 -27.03
N ALA A 222 2.89 13.43 -28.18
CA ALA A 222 4.30 13.34 -28.54
C ALA A 222 4.84 14.74 -28.83
N ALA A 223 5.10 15.50 -27.77
CA ALA A 223 6.04 16.61 -27.71
C ALA A 223 6.35 16.92 -26.24
#